data_AF-A0A7S0Q3F7-F1
#
_entry.id   AF-A0A7S0Q3F7-F1
#
_cell.length_a   1.000
_cell.length_b   1.000
_cell.length_c   1.000
_cell.angle_alpha   90.00
_cell.angle_beta   90.00
_cell.angle_gamma   90.00
#
_symmetry.space_group_name_H-M   'P 1'
#
loop_
_entity.id
_entity.type
_entity.pdbx_description
1 polymer ?
#
loop_
_entity_poly.entity_id
_entity_poly.type
_entity_poly.pdbx_seq_one_letter_code
_entity_poly.pdbx_strand_id
1 'polypeptide(L)'
;DVVHFDARIASVQIALVDTAATQGALEVVPGSQGHVDASKGEPVVVSVPAGTVTIYAPHMQHRGRANTHDKMRLFVGLTLMAKGGLVPSGIPYTVHTEDVGKWWFGGGSLNFAHGREREIDLQE
;
A
#
# COMPACT_ATOMS: atom_id res chain seq x y z
N ASP A 1 0.57 -17.66 17.23
CA ASP A 1 0.56 -17.46 15.77
C ASP A 1 1.74 -16.62 15.33
N VAL A 2 2.69 -17.23 14.63
CA VAL A 2 3.81 -16.50 14.03
C VAL A 2 3.27 -15.88 12.75
N VAL A 3 3.07 -14.56 12.76
CA VAL A 3 2.81 -13.83 11.51
C VAL A 3 4.05 -13.98 10.65
N HIS A 4 4.00 -14.87 9.65
CA HIS A 4 5.09 -15.00 8.69
C HIS A 4 5.13 -13.74 7.83
N PHE A 5 6.18 -12.94 8.01
CA PHE A 5 6.46 -11.79 7.18
C PHE A 5 6.84 -12.27 5.78
N ASP A 6 6.00 -11.96 4.79
CA ASP A 6 6.32 -12.25 3.41
C ASP A 6 7.11 -11.09 2.80
N ALA A 7 8.43 -11.29 2.67
CA ALA A 7 9.35 -10.32 2.05
C ALA A 7 9.05 -10.06 0.56
N ARG A 8 8.12 -10.80 -0.06
CA ARG A 8 7.71 -10.67 -1.46
C ARG A 8 6.59 -9.65 -1.65
N ILE A 9 6.28 -8.84 -0.64
CA ILE A 9 5.17 -7.89 -0.67
C ILE A 9 5.68 -6.49 -0.33
N ALA A 10 5.21 -5.50 -1.08
CA ALA A 10 5.47 -4.09 -0.84
C ALA A 10 4.15 -3.31 -0.83
N SER A 11 4.01 -2.38 0.11
CA SER A 11 2.99 -1.35 0.09
C SER A 11 3.51 -0.14 -0.70
N VAL A 12 2.65 0.42 -1.53
CA VAL A 12 2.95 1.60 -2.34
C VAL A 12 1.89 2.66 -2.06
N GLN A 13 2.31 3.87 -1.77
CA GLN A 13 1.43 5.04 -1.69
C GLN A 13 1.87 6.08 -2.70
N ILE A 14 0.95 6.52 -3.55
CA ILE A 14 1.16 7.59 -4.53
C ILE A 14 0.41 8.82 -4.04
N ALA A 15 1.13 9.88 -3.70
CA ALA A 15 0.51 11.14 -3.26
C ALA A 15 -0.14 11.85 -4.46
N LEU A 16 -1.44 12.13 -4.38
CA LEU A 16 -2.18 12.86 -5.44
C LEU A 16 -2.17 14.38 -5.21
N VAL A 17 -1.83 14.79 -3.99
CA VAL A 17 -1.69 16.18 -3.56
C VAL A 17 -0.47 16.30 -2.65
N ASP A 18 0.03 17.51 -2.47
CA ASP A 18 1.05 17.79 -1.45
C ASP A 18 0.55 17.30 -0.09
N THR A 19 1.42 16.56 0.60
CA THR A 19 1.13 15.95 1.89
C THR A 19 2.10 16.49 2.93
N ALA A 20 1.65 17.47 3.71
CA ALA A 20 2.37 18.00 4.86
C ALA A 20 2.22 17.10 6.10
N ALA A 21 3.11 17.27 7.08
CA ALA A 21 3.09 16.52 8.34
C ALA A 21 1.75 16.63 9.09
N THR A 22 1.07 17.79 8.99
CA THR A 22 -0.22 18.06 9.62
C THR A 22 -1.42 17.54 8.83
N GLN A 23 -1.23 17.13 7.57
CA GLN A 23 -2.29 16.60 6.70
C GLN A 23 -2.56 15.10 6.94
N GLY A 24 -2.31 14.60 8.14
CA GLY A 24 -2.42 13.18 8.44
C GLY A 24 -1.44 12.33 7.62
N ALA A 25 -0.21 12.82 7.42
CA ALA A 25 0.85 12.13 6.69
C ALA A 25 1.11 10.73 7.25
N LEU A 26 1.66 9.86 6.40
CA LEU A 26 2.14 8.54 6.82
C LEU A 26 3.25 8.72 7.85
N GLU A 27 3.14 8.03 8.98
CA GLU A 27 4.20 7.92 9.98
C GLU A 27 4.70 6.48 9.96
N VAL A 28 6.01 6.30 9.96
CA VAL A 28 6.68 5.00 9.89
C VAL A 28 7.74 4.88 10.95
N VAL A 29 8.04 3.66 11.39
CA VAL A 29 9.21 3.38 12.23
C VAL A 29 10.24 2.65 11.38
N PRO A 30 11.29 3.33 10.85
CA PRO A 30 12.28 2.68 10.00
C PRO A 30 12.97 1.50 10.70
N GLY A 31 13.15 0.38 9.99
CA GLY A 31 13.81 -0.82 10.53
C GLY A 31 12.89 -1.74 11.34
N SER A 32 11.65 -1.33 11.61
CA SER A 32 10.69 -2.12 12.39
C SER A 32 10.21 -3.41 11.71
N GLN A 33 10.43 -3.54 10.40
CA GLN A 33 10.02 -4.70 9.61
C GLN A 33 10.79 -6.00 9.94
N GLY A 34 11.91 -5.93 10.66
CA GLY A 34 12.76 -7.10 10.94
C GLY A 34 12.49 -7.83 12.26
N HIS A 35 11.80 -7.21 13.23
CA HIS A 35 11.82 -7.68 14.63
C HIS A 35 10.48 -7.52 15.36
N VAL A 36 10.19 -8.47 16.26
CA VAL A 36 9.02 -8.43 17.15
C VAL A 36 9.16 -7.33 18.22
N ASP A 37 10.38 -6.95 18.58
CA ASP A 37 10.72 -5.87 19.52
C ASP A 37 10.98 -4.51 18.84
N ALA A 38 10.37 -4.27 17.68
CA ALA A 38 10.55 -3.06 16.86
C ALA A 38 10.13 -1.72 17.51
N SER A 39 9.81 -1.70 18.79
CA SER A 39 9.43 -0.53 19.60
C SER A 39 10.57 0.46 19.90
N LYS A 40 11.77 0.29 19.33
CA LYS A 40 12.96 1.13 19.62
C LYS A 40 13.30 2.19 18.57
N GLY A 41 12.58 2.24 17.44
CA GLY A 41 12.83 3.26 16.41
C GLY A 41 12.06 4.55 16.67
N GLU A 42 12.67 5.70 16.39
CA GLU A 42 11.94 6.97 16.38
C GLU A 42 11.00 7.02 15.17
N PRO A 43 9.71 7.34 15.37
CA PRO A 43 8.79 7.50 14.26
C PRO A 43 9.18 8.67 13.35
N VAL A 44 9.13 8.45 12.04
CA VAL A 44 9.42 9.43 10.99
C VAL A 44 8.15 9.74 10.21
N VAL A 45 7.87 11.03 10.04
CA VAL A 45 6.72 11.51 9.26
C VAL A 45 7.14 11.69 7.80
N VAL A 46 6.41 11.05 6.89
CA VAL A 46 6.65 11.10 5.44
C VAL A 46 5.81 12.23 4.85
N SER A 47 6.37 13.44 4.85
CA SER A 47 5.79 14.60 4.16
C SER A 47 6.39 14.73 2.77
N VAL A 48 5.55 14.78 1.75
CA VAL A 48 5.98 14.64 0.35
C VAL A 48 5.14 15.52 -0.58
N PRO A 49 5.70 16.02 -1.70
CA PRO A 49 4.93 16.70 -2.72
C PRO A 49 4.05 15.73 -3.52
N ALA A 50 3.05 16.29 -4.21
CA ALA A 50 2.21 15.56 -5.16
C ALA A 50 3.06 14.80 -6.19
N GLY A 51 2.60 13.61 -6.58
CA GLY A 51 3.30 12.71 -7.51
C GLY A 51 4.37 11.83 -6.85
N THR A 52 4.70 12.04 -5.58
CA THR A 52 5.68 11.19 -4.88
C THR A 52 5.14 9.78 -4.68
N VAL A 53 5.98 8.79 -4.99
CA VAL A 53 5.72 7.36 -4.76
C VAL A 53 6.52 6.89 -3.54
N THR A 54 5.83 6.50 -2.48
CA THR A 54 6.41 5.92 -1.26
C THR A 54 6.26 4.42 -1.31
N ILE A 55 7.36 3.68 -1.22
CA ILE A 55 7.38 2.20 -1.21
C ILE A 55 7.91 1.74 0.13
N TYR A 56 7.21 0.82 0.78
CA TYR A 56 7.61 0.30 2.08
C TYR A 56 7.16 -1.13 2.34
N ALA A 57 7.82 -1.80 3.27
CA ALA A 57 7.42 -3.13 3.73
C ALA A 57 6.07 -3.03 4.49
N PRO A 58 5.04 -3.82 4.13
CA PRO A 58 3.71 -3.73 4.77
C PRO A 58 3.75 -4.01 6.28
N HIS A 59 4.76 -4.75 6.72
CA HIS A 59 4.98 -5.15 8.11
C HIS A 59 5.92 -4.20 8.87
N MET A 60 6.42 -3.15 8.22
CA MET A 60 6.99 -2.01 8.93
C MET A 60 5.87 -1.38 9.76
N GLN A 61 6.13 -1.07 11.02
CA GLN A 61 5.19 -0.33 11.84
C GLN A 61 4.91 1.03 11.20
N HIS A 62 3.64 1.29 10.95
CA HIS A 62 3.19 2.52 10.32
C HIS A 62 1.77 2.87 10.77
N ARG A 63 1.42 4.15 10.67
CA ARG A 63 0.06 4.63 10.88
C ARG A 63 -0.22 5.88 10.06
N GLY A 64 -1.49 6.15 9.80
CA GLY A 64 -1.93 7.50 9.42
C GLY A 64 -2.02 8.38 10.66
N ARG A 65 -1.54 9.62 10.57
CA ARG A 65 -1.80 10.63 11.60
C ARG A 65 -3.18 11.26 11.41
N ALA A 66 -3.69 11.91 12.45
CA ALA A 66 -4.87 12.77 12.32
C ALA A 66 -4.59 13.91 11.33
N ASN A 67 -5.56 14.21 10.46
CA ASN A 67 -5.50 15.40 9.63
C ASN A 67 -5.98 16.60 10.44
N THR A 68 -5.05 17.47 10.83
CA THR A 68 -5.35 18.74 11.53
C THR A 68 -5.15 19.94 10.62
N HIS A 69 -4.97 19.72 9.32
CA HIS A 69 -4.87 20.75 8.29
C HIS A 69 -6.26 21.06 7.71
N ASP A 70 -6.41 22.23 7.09
CA ASP A 70 -7.63 22.63 6.36
C ASP A 70 -7.79 21.97 4.97
N LYS A 71 -6.82 21.16 4.53
CA LYS A 71 -6.79 20.51 3.22
C LYS A 71 -6.84 19.00 3.36
N MET A 72 -7.56 18.35 2.45
CA MET A 72 -7.63 16.90 2.38
C MET A 72 -6.30 16.30 1.92
N ARG A 73 -5.98 15.12 2.47
CA ARG A 73 -4.91 14.26 1.98
C ARG A 73 -5.52 13.24 1.02
N LEU A 74 -5.07 13.26 -0.24
CA LEU A 74 -5.48 12.32 -1.27
C LEU A 74 -4.27 11.49 -1.72
N PHE A 75 -4.42 10.16 -1.71
CA PHE A 75 -3.39 9.24 -2.17
C PHE A 75 -4.02 7.98 -2.76
N VAL A 76 -3.26 7.28 -3.61
CA VAL A 76 -3.58 5.94 -4.08
C VAL A 76 -2.74 4.94 -3.29
N GLY A 77 -3.37 3.95 -2.67
CA GLY A 77 -2.70 2.83 -2.01
C GLY A 77 -2.71 1.59 -2.92
N LEU A 78 -1.55 0.98 -3.13
CA LEU A 78 -1.40 -0.28 -3.85
C LEU A 78 -0.59 -1.27 -3.01
N THR A 79 -0.79 -2.56 -3.26
CA THR A 79 0.07 -3.62 -2.73
C THR A 79 0.66 -4.37 -3.91
N LEU A 80 1.99 -4.37 -4.00
CA LEU A 80 2.73 -5.16 -4.98
C LEU A 80 3.11 -6.49 -4.38
N MET A 81 2.97 -7.56 -5.16
CA MET A 81 3.31 -8.91 -4.75
C MET A 81 4.17 -9.56 -5.83
N ALA A 82 5.35 -10.05 -5.44
CA ALA A 82 6.17 -10.88 -6.32
C ALA A 82 5.62 -12.32 -6.39
N LYS A 83 5.98 -13.05 -7.45
CA LYS A 83 5.48 -14.41 -7.70
C LYS A 83 5.60 -15.31 -6.45
N GLY A 84 4.47 -15.89 -6.05
CA GLY A 84 4.37 -16.79 -4.89
C GLY A 84 4.26 -16.08 -3.53
N GLY A 85 4.18 -14.74 -3.51
CA GLY A 85 3.83 -13.99 -2.31
C GLY A 85 2.40 -14.28 -1.83
N LEU A 86 2.13 -14.03 -0.55
CA LEU A 86 0.81 -14.25 0.06
C LEU A 86 0.29 -12.97 0.73
N VAL A 87 -0.79 -12.36 0.22
CA VAL A 87 -1.39 -11.20 0.90
C VAL A 87 -1.87 -11.65 2.29
N PRO A 88 -1.49 -10.95 3.37
CA PRO A 88 -2.04 -11.20 4.70
C PRO A 88 -3.57 -11.03 4.70
N SER A 89 -4.28 -11.89 5.42
CA SER A 89 -5.72 -11.72 5.62
C SER A 89 -6.01 -10.42 6.39
N GLY A 90 -7.09 -9.72 6.03
CA GLY A 90 -7.55 -8.53 6.75
C GLY A 90 -7.13 -7.18 6.18
N ILE A 91 -6.40 -7.12 5.06
CA ILE A 91 -6.26 -5.87 4.31
C ILE A 91 -7.55 -5.68 3.49
N PRO A 92 -8.34 -4.61 3.70
CA PRO A 92 -9.53 -4.35 2.90
C PRO A 92 -9.10 -4.16 1.44
N TYR A 93 -9.47 -5.11 0.59
CA TYR A 93 -9.26 -5.00 -0.85
C TYR A 93 -10.22 -3.93 -1.39
N THR A 94 -9.69 -2.99 -2.17
CA THR A 94 -10.51 -2.10 -3.03
C THR A 94 -10.95 -2.80 -4.32
N VAL A 95 -10.69 -4.11 -4.43
CA VAL A 95 -11.08 -4.99 -5.52
C VAL A 95 -11.89 -6.14 -4.92
N HIS A 96 -12.84 -6.70 -5.67
CA HIS A 96 -13.51 -7.91 -5.23
C HIS A 96 -12.47 -9.02 -5.02
N THR A 97 -12.67 -9.89 -4.03
CA THR A 97 -11.72 -10.98 -3.71
C THR A 97 -11.39 -11.84 -4.93
N GLU A 98 -12.37 -12.01 -5.83
CA GLU A 98 -12.22 -12.72 -7.10
C GLU A 98 -11.27 -12.05 -8.10
N ASP A 99 -10.97 -10.76 -7.96
CA ASP A 99 -10.08 -10.00 -8.84
C ASP A 99 -8.64 -9.91 -8.30
N VAL A 100 -8.41 -10.35 -7.07
CA VAL A 100 -7.08 -10.37 -6.46
C VAL A 100 -6.16 -11.30 -7.26
N GLY A 101 -5.01 -10.78 -7.70
CA GLY A 101 -4.01 -11.54 -8.45
C GLY A 101 -4.34 -11.75 -9.94
N LYS A 102 -5.46 -11.20 -10.45
CA LYS A 102 -5.76 -11.25 -11.89
C LYS A 102 -4.86 -10.35 -12.73
N TRP A 103 -4.23 -9.34 -12.13
CA TRP A 103 -3.35 -8.39 -12.81
C TRP A 103 -1.91 -8.54 -12.33
N TRP A 104 -0.94 -8.55 -13.24
CA TRP A 104 0.49 -8.52 -12.89
C TRP A 104 1.30 -7.73 -13.92
N PHE A 105 2.36 -7.08 -13.46
CA PHE A 105 3.32 -6.42 -14.34
C PHE A 105 4.43 -7.38 -14.74
N GLY A 106 4.76 -7.46 -16.03
CA GLY A 106 5.82 -8.33 -16.53
C GLY A 106 6.24 -7.92 -17.93
N GLY A 107 7.55 -7.87 -18.20
CA GLY A 107 8.06 -7.50 -19.54
C GLY A 107 7.75 -6.06 -19.97
N GLY A 108 7.51 -5.14 -19.02
CA GLY A 108 7.14 -3.76 -19.32
C GLY A 108 5.65 -3.54 -19.64
N SER A 109 4.82 -4.58 -19.56
CA SER A 109 3.37 -4.50 -19.77
C SER A 109 2.58 -4.91 -18.52
N LEU A 110 1.37 -4.33 -18.39
CA LEU A 110 0.35 -4.82 -17.47
C LEU A 110 -0.36 -5.99 -18.14
N ASN A 111 -0.33 -7.15 -17.47
CA ASN A 111 -0.93 -8.39 -17.95
C ASN A 111 -2.16 -8.72 -17.09
N PHE A 112 -3.12 -9.42 -17.70
CA PHE A 112 -4.37 -9.82 -17.06
C PHE A 112 -4.67 -11.30 -17.32
N ALA A 113 -5.06 -12.06 -16.29
CA ALA A 113 -5.56 -13.41 -16.43
C ALA A 113 -7.02 -13.34 -16.93
N HIS A 114 -7.22 -13.68 -18.20
CA HIS A 114 -8.54 -13.87 -18.80
C HIS A 114 -9.30 -14.99 -18.08
N GLY A 115 -10.15 -14.62 -17.11
CA GLY A 115 -11.20 -15.48 -16.58
C GLY A 115 -12.54 -14.99 -17.12
N ARG A 116 -13.10 -15.70 -18.11
CA ARG A 116 -14.40 -15.51 -18.81
C ARG A 116 -14.93 -14.07 -18.86
N GLU A 117 -14.91 -13.49 -20.06
CA GLU A 117 -15.63 -12.26 -20.42
C GLU A 117 -16.94 -12.13 -19.65
N ARG A 118 -16.99 -11.16 -18.74
CA ARG A 118 -18.21 -10.42 -18.47
C ARG A 118 -17.95 -9.03 -18.96
N GLU A 119 -18.66 -8.69 -20.02
CA GLU A 119 -18.84 -7.33 -20.53
C GLU A 119 -19.24 -6.45 -19.35
N ILE A 120 -18.35 -5.54 -18.95
CA ILE A 120 -18.70 -4.50 -17.97
C ILE A 120 -19.42 -3.44 -18.80
N ASP A 121 -20.75 -3.51 -18.77
CA ASP A 121 -21.61 -2.43 -19.25
C ASP A 121 -21.44 -1.25 -18.28
N LEU A 122 -20.67 -0.25 -18.70
CA LEU A 122 -20.67 1.05 -18.06
C LEU A 122 -21.89 1.81 -18.56
N GLN A 123 -23.04 1.61 -17.91
CA GLN A 123 -24.18 2.50 -18.07
C GLN A 123 -24.21 3.56 -16.97
N GLU A 124 -23.95 4.78 -17.45
CA GLU A 124 -24.22 6.16 -16.96
C GLU A 124 -23.71 6.61 -15.58
#